data_AF-A0A914MWN9-F1
#
_entry.id   AF-A0A914MWN9-F1
#
_cell.length_a   1.000
_cell.length_b   1.000
_cell.length_c   1.000
_cell.angle_alpha   90.00
_cell.angle_beta   90.00
_cell.angle_gamma   90.00
#
_symmetry.space_group_name_H-M   'P 1'
#
loop_
_entity.id
_entity.type
_entity.pdbx_description
1 polymer ?
#
loop_
_entity_poly.entity_id
_entity_poly.type
_entity_poly.pdbx_seq_one_letter_code
_entity_poly.pdbx_strand_id
1 'polypeptide(L)'
;MAGNFWRSSHFEQWILEKGDLLRERGDDLKIYTEEEYQKLMIFFMNFIQTMGQCLEKEVSQSINEGRDRPILRMQAIASACVYFRRFYSKRSLKDIDPFLLAVTCINLASKVEEMGHLSPNKLISAYTRTTKKWPVIESLIAHNHQINSHQIKGSEAEFCLVEMLDCSLIVYHPYRSLHQFRNDMKSCSIQNVDQLCQDAWRVCNDGMRSDAALLYHPHMIAIGK
;
A
#
# COMPACT_ATOMS: atom_id res chain seq x y z
N MET A 1 4.22 -1.47 -21.54
CA MET A 1 3.06 -0.80 -20.92
C MET A 1 3.41 -0.01 -19.64
N ALA A 2 4.52 -0.27 -18.94
CA ALA A 2 4.93 0.46 -17.72
C ALA A 2 5.54 1.88 -17.94
N GLY A 3 5.50 2.40 -19.16
CA GLY A 3 6.18 3.66 -19.54
C GLY A 3 5.26 4.87 -19.69
N ASN A 4 3.94 4.67 -19.81
CA ASN A 4 3.00 5.74 -20.11
C ASN A 4 1.78 5.66 -19.21
N PHE A 5 1.73 6.55 -18.23
CA PHE A 5 0.64 6.67 -17.27
C PHE A 5 -0.71 6.94 -17.95
N TRP A 6 -0.74 7.76 -19.00
CA TRP A 6 -1.96 8.23 -19.65
C TRP A 6 -2.70 7.17 -20.48
N ARG A 7 -2.06 6.02 -20.74
CA ARG A 7 -2.67 4.86 -21.42
C ARG A 7 -2.69 3.63 -20.51
N SER A 8 -2.61 3.86 -19.20
CA SER A 8 -2.57 2.79 -18.21
C SER A 8 -3.93 2.60 -17.59
N SER A 9 -4.23 1.37 -17.18
CA SER A 9 -5.45 1.08 -16.44
C SER A 9 -5.52 1.85 -15.11
N HIS A 10 -4.38 2.23 -14.53
CA HIS A 10 -4.34 3.11 -13.38
C HIS A 10 -5.03 4.45 -13.67
N PHE A 11 -4.69 5.11 -14.78
CA PHE A 11 -5.31 6.37 -15.16
C PHE A 11 -6.77 6.18 -15.57
N GLU A 12 -7.06 5.18 -16.40
CA GLU A 12 -8.38 5.01 -17.01
C GLU A 12 -9.45 4.51 -16.02
N GLN A 13 -9.08 3.69 -15.03
CA GLN A 13 -10.04 3.00 -14.16
C GLN A 13 -9.91 3.33 -12.67
N TRP A 14 -8.75 3.81 -12.21
CA TRP A 14 -8.42 3.88 -10.78
C TRP A 14 -8.10 5.28 -10.27
N ILE A 15 -8.30 6.30 -11.11
CA ILE A 15 -8.44 7.68 -10.67
C ILE A 15 -9.94 7.95 -10.51
N LEU A 16 -10.38 8.02 -9.25
CA LEU A 16 -11.79 8.09 -8.87
C LEU A 16 -12.20 9.53 -8.59
N GLU A 17 -13.47 9.83 -8.85
CA GLU A 17 -14.07 11.07 -8.39
C GLU A 17 -14.44 10.98 -6.91
N LYS A 18 -14.23 12.09 -6.17
CA LYS A 18 -14.52 12.15 -4.74
C LYS A 18 -16.00 11.85 -4.44
N GLY A 19 -16.92 12.27 -5.30
CA GLY A 19 -18.36 12.03 -5.16
C GLY A 19 -18.71 10.54 -5.22
N ASP A 20 -18.17 9.83 -6.22
CA ASP A 20 -18.37 8.39 -6.36
C ASP A 20 -17.75 7.62 -5.19
N LEU A 21 -16.54 8.01 -4.77
CA LEU A 21 -15.86 7.37 -3.63
C LEU A 21 -16.69 7.48 -2.34
N LEU A 22 -17.31 8.63 -2.08
CA LEU A 22 -18.19 8.82 -0.92
C LEU A 22 -19.50 8.03 -1.04
N ARG A 23 -20.03 7.90 -2.26
CA ARG A 23 -21.24 7.11 -2.52
C ARG A 23 -21.01 5.64 -2.21
N GLU A 24 -19.94 5.04 -2.70
CA GLU A 24 -19.61 3.62 -2.46
C GLU A 24 -19.32 3.36 -0.97
N ARG A 25 -18.75 4.35 -0.25
CA ARG A 25 -18.54 4.27 1.20
C ARG A 25 -19.83 4.44 2.02
N GLY A 26 -20.95 4.81 1.38
CA GLY A 26 -22.20 5.13 2.06
C GLY A 26 -22.71 4.02 2.97
N ASP A 27 -22.45 2.75 2.65
CA ASP A 27 -22.86 1.62 3.48
C ASP A 27 -22.04 1.47 4.76
N ASP A 28 -20.73 1.73 4.70
CA ASP A 28 -19.85 1.71 5.87
C ASP A 28 -20.08 2.95 6.76
N LEU A 29 -20.39 4.09 6.15
CA LEU A 29 -20.69 5.34 6.86
C LEU A 29 -22.02 5.31 7.63
N LYS A 30 -22.87 4.30 7.42
CA LYS A 30 -24.03 4.04 8.29
C LYS A 30 -23.65 3.47 9.65
N ILE A 31 -22.44 2.93 9.77
CA ILE A 31 -21.97 2.17 10.94
C ILE A 31 -20.86 2.95 11.64
N TYR A 32 -19.93 3.48 10.86
CA TYR A 32 -18.81 4.28 11.33
C TYR A 32 -19.03 5.74 10.97
N THR A 33 -18.70 6.65 11.88
CA THR A 33 -18.58 8.06 11.52
C THR A 33 -17.45 8.26 10.51
N GLU A 34 -17.48 9.35 9.75
CA GLU A 34 -16.43 9.65 8.77
C GLU A 34 -15.04 9.69 9.42
N GLU A 35 -14.94 10.27 10.63
CA GLU A 35 -13.69 10.29 11.38
C GLU A 35 -13.21 8.89 11.79
N GLU A 36 -14.11 8.03 12.24
CA GLU A 36 -13.75 6.66 12.63
C GLU A 36 -13.30 5.84 11.42
N TYR A 37 -13.99 5.98 10.29
CA TYR A 37 -13.59 5.34 9.04
C TYR A 37 -12.19 5.80 8.60
N GLN A 38 -11.91 7.10 8.68
CA GLN A 38 -10.58 7.63 8.38
C GLN A 38 -9.51 7.10 9.35
N LYS A 39 -9.79 7.08 10.66
CA LYS A 39 -8.88 6.54 11.68
C LYS A 39 -8.62 5.04 11.45
N LEU A 40 -9.65 4.27 11.08
CA LEU A 40 -9.54 2.86 10.75
C LEU A 40 -8.67 2.64 9.51
N MET A 41 -8.87 3.44 8.47
CA MET A 41 -8.03 3.38 7.27
C MET A 41 -6.59 3.74 7.58
N ILE A 42 -6.33 4.81 8.35
CA ILE A 42 -4.98 5.18 8.80
C ILE A 42 -4.34 4.02 9.59
N PHE A 43 -5.10 3.37 10.47
CA PHE A 43 -4.64 2.21 11.20
C PHE A 43 -4.15 1.09 10.27
N PHE A 44 -4.96 0.69 9.27
CA PHE A 44 -4.56 -0.38 8.35
C PHE A 44 -3.39 0.00 7.44
N MET A 45 -3.28 1.27 7.05
CA MET A 45 -2.10 1.74 6.31
C MET A 45 -0.83 1.62 7.14
N ASN A 46 -0.89 1.97 8.43
CA ASN A 46 0.22 1.81 9.36
C ASN A 46 0.52 0.33 9.63
N PHE A 47 -0.51 -0.52 9.68
CA PHE A 47 -0.36 -1.96 9.81
C PHE A 47 0.39 -2.56 8.61
N ILE A 48 -0.04 -2.26 7.38
CA ILE A 48 0.63 -2.71 6.14
C ILE A 48 2.08 -2.22 6.09
N GLN A 49 2.31 -0.95 6.42
CA GLN A 49 3.66 -0.38 6.48
C GLN A 49 4.56 -1.12 7.48
N THR A 50 4.03 -1.40 8.67
CA THR A 50 4.77 -2.08 9.73
C THR A 50 5.08 -3.52 9.35
N MET A 51 4.12 -4.22 8.75
CA MET A 51 4.31 -5.57 8.22
C MET A 51 5.38 -5.60 7.13
N GLY A 52 5.33 -4.67 6.16
CA GLY A 52 6.32 -4.55 5.10
C GLY A 52 7.74 -4.33 5.64
N GLN A 53 7.89 -3.47 6.66
CA GLN A 53 9.16 -3.25 7.34
C GLN A 53 9.65 -4.48 8.13
N CYS A 54 8.73 -5.27 8.70
CA CYS A 54 9.08 -6.51 9.39
C CYS A 54 9.62 -7.58 8.43
N LEU A 55 9.04 -7.68 7.23
CA LEU A 55 9.53 -8.56 6.16
C LEU A 55 10.89 -8.12 5.62
N GLU A 56 11.13 -6.81 5.54
CA GLU A 56 12.38 -6.25 5.05
C GLU A 56 13.60 -6.67 5.90
N LYS A 57 13.45 -6.70 7.24
CA LYS A 57 14.54 -7.04 8.16
C LYS A 57 15.05 -8.47 7.98
N GLU A 58 14.22 -9.38 7.47
CA GLU A 58 14.58 -10.78 7.24
C GLU A 58 15.24 -11.01 5.86
N VAL A 59 14.94 -10.17 4.86
CA VAL A 59 15.55 -10.24 3.52
C VAL A 59 16.96 -9.62 3.50
N SER A 60 17.24 -8.66 4.39
CA SER A 60 18.56 -8.02 4.48
C SER A 60 19.63 -8.92 5.14
N GLN A 61 19.28 -10.04 5.76
CA GLN A 61 20.26 -10.98 6.33
C GLN A 61 20.75 -12.03 5.32
N SER A 62 20.11 -12.17 4.15
CA SER A 62 20.46 -13.21 3.18
C SER A 62 21.24 -12.71 1.95
N ILE A 63 21.55 -11.42 1.86
CA ILE A 63 22.26 -10.89 0.69
C ILE A 63 23.30 -9.85 1.12
N ASN A 64 24.58 -10.19 0.94
CA ASN A 64 25.71 -9.29 1.08
C ASN A 64 25.54 -8.02 0.24
N GLU A 65 25.82 -6.89 0.89
CA GLU A 65 26.47 -5.65 0.44
C GLU A 65 26.31 -5.21 -1.04
N GLY A 66 25.81 -3.97 -1.25
CA GLY A 66 26.35 -3.13 -2.33
C GLY A 66 25.45 -2.64 -3.47
N ARG A 67 24.11 -2.69 -3.40
CA ARG A 67 23.27 -1.96 -4.37
C ARG A 67 22.10 -1.28 -3.70
N ASP A 68 21.87 -0.01 -4.05
CA ASP A 68 20.78 0.89 -3.64
C ASP A 68 19.46 0.19 -3.30
N ARG A 69 19.33 -0.25 -2.04
CA ARG A 69 18.26 -1.15 -1.58
C ARG A 69 17.11 -0.57 -0.75
N PRO A 70 16.79 0.74 -0.73
CA PRO A 70 15.55 1.21 -0.12
C PRO A 70 14.42 1.52 -1.13
N ILE A 71 14.73 1.79 -2.42
CA ILE A 71 13.74 2.34 -3.37
C ILE A 71 12.75 1.29 -3.89
N LEU A 72 13.23 0.09 -4.27
CA LEU A 72 12.39 -0.97 -4.84
C LEU A 72 11.44 -1.60 -3.79
N ARG A 73 11.79 -1.54 -2.50
CA ARG A 73 11.01 -2.11 -1.39
C ARG A 73 9.82 -1.24 -0.97
N MET A 74 9.99 0.08 -0.99
CA MET A 74 8.90 1.00 -0.65
C MET A 74 7.82 1.03 -1.75
N GLN A 75 8.19 0.75 -3.00
CA GLN A 75 7.24 0.60 -4.11
C GLN A 75 6.26 -0.55 -3.84
N ALA A 76 6.74 -1.72 -3.44
CA ALA A 76 5.87 -2.84 -3.07
C ALA A 76 4.92 -2.53 -1.90
N ILE A 77 5.40 -1.84 -0.87
CA ILE A 77 4.54 -1.42 0.25
C ILE A 77 3.50 -0.40 -0.21
N ALA A 78 3.90 0.57 -1.03
CA ALA A 78 2.99 1.57 -1.59
C ALA A 78 1.94 0.93 -2.52
N SER A 79 2.33 -0.04 -3.36
CA SER A 79 1.40 -0.83 -4.20
C SER A 79 0.41 -1.60 -3.35
N ALA A 80 0.86 -2.23 -2.24
CA ALA A 80 -0.03 -2.92 -1.31
C ALA A 80 -1.04 -1.97 -0.65
N CYS A 81 -0.62 -0.77 -0.23
CA CYS A 81 -1.52 0.26 0.30
C CYS A 81 -2.59 0.67 -0.73
N VAL A 82 -2.18 0.85 -1.99
CA VAL A 82 -3.11 1.20 -3.08
C VAL A 82 -4.10 0.07 -3.35
N TYR A 83 -3.66 -1.19 -3.42
CA TYR A 83 -4.57 -2.32 -3.58
C TYR A 83 -5.61 -2.40 -2.47
N PHE A 84 -5.18 -2.22 -1.22
CA PHE A 84 -6.09 -2.20 -0.07
C PHE A 84 -7.13 -1.08 -0.18
N ARG A 85 -6.69 0.13 -0.55
CA ARG A 85 -7.57 1.29 -0.75
C ARG A 85 -8.53 1.08 -1.93
N ARG A 86 -8.06 0.52 -3.04
CA ARG A 86 -8.87 0.20 -4.24
C ARG A 86 -9.94 -0.85 -3.96
N PHE A 87 -9.64 -1.82 -3.11
CA PHE A 87 -10.62 -2.83 -2.70
C PHE A 87 -11.74 -2.17 -1.88
N TYR A 88 -11.40 -1.47 -0.80
CA TYR A 88 -12.39 -0.82 0.07
C TYR A 88 -12.97 0.49 -0.48
N SER A 89 -12.54 0.95 -1.65
CA SER A 89 -13.24 2.01 -2.38
C SER A 89 -14.48 1.50 -3.10
N LYS A 90 -14.56 0.20 -3.37
CA LYS A 90 -15.68 -0.45 -4.09
C LYS A 90 -16.42 -1.49 -3.24
N ARG A 91 -15.85 -1.92 -2.11
CA ARG A 91 -16.36 -2.97 -1.23
C ARG A 91 -16.46 -2.48 0.20
N SER A 92 -17.39 -3.05 0.95
CA SER A 92 -17.57 -2.75 2.37
C SER A 92 -16.48 -3.44 3.20
N LEU A 93 -16.12 -2.83 4.33
CA LEU A 93 -15.25 -3.45 5.35
C LEU A 93 -15.78 -4.77 5.92
N LYS A 94 -17.05 -5.11 5.67
CA LYS A 94 -17.68 -6.36 6.08
C LYS A 94 -17.40 -7.53 5.14
N ASP A 95 -17.04 -7.25 3.89
CA ASP A 95 -16.97 -8.29 2.85
C ASP A 95 -15.80 -9.25 3.07
N ILE A 96 -14.62 -8.69 3.36
CA ILE A 96 -13.41 -9.45 3.68
C ILE A 96 -12.82 -8.86 4.96
N ASP A 97 -12.29 -9.73 5.83
CA ASP A 97 -11.53 -9.29 6.99
C ASP A 97 -10.34 -8.39 6.55
N PRO A 98 -10.28 -7.14 7.01
CA PRO A 98 -9.19 -6.23 6.71
C PRO A 98 -7.79 -6.75 7.08
N PHE A 99 -7.65 -7.57 8.13
CA PHE A 99 -6.35 -8.14 8.48
C PHE A 99 -5.90 -9.18 7.44
N LEU A 100 -6.80 -10.07 7.03
CA LEU A 100 -6.54 -11.01 5.93
C LEU A 100 -6.19 -10.26 4.64
N LEU A 101 -6.98 -9.25 4.26
CA LEU A 101 -6.74 -8.50 3.03
C LEU A 101 -5.40 -7.76 3.05
N ALA A 102 -5.01 -7.16 4.18
CA ALA A 102 -3.73 -6.48 4.33
C ALA A 102 -2.54 -7.41 4.02
N VAL A 103 -2.56 -8.65 4.52
CA VAL A 103 -1.52 -9.65 4.24
C VAL A 103 -1.53 -10.05 2.77
N THR A 104 -2.72 -10.27 2.19
CA THR A 104 -2.89 -10.60 0.78
C THR A 104 -2.37 -9.50 -0.15
N CYS A 105 -2.66 -8.23 0.14
CA CYS A 105 -2.15 -7.09 -0.63
C CYS A 105 -0.62 -7.04 -0.65
N ILE A 106 0.03 -7.29 0.50
CA ILE A 106 1.50 -7.33 0.57
C ILE A 106 2.06 -8.50 -0.26
N ASN A 107 1.44 -9.68 -0.17
CA ASN A 107 1.84 -10.85 -0.94
C ASN A 107 1.72 -10.61 -2.44
N LEU A 108 0.57 -10.09 -2.90
CA LEU A 108 0.31 -9.78 -4.29
C LEU A 108 1.26 -8.69 -4.82
N ALA A 109 1.42 -7.59 -4.08
CA ALA A 109 2.33 -6.51 -4.48
C ALA A 109 3.79 -6.99 -4.57
N SER A 110 4.21 -7.88 -3.66
CA SER A 110 5.57 -8.46 -3.70
C SER A 110 5.78 -9.34 -4.94
N LYS A 111 4.75 -10.05 -5.40
CA LYS A 111 4.79 -10.82 -6.66
C LYS A 111 4.86 -9.90 -7.88
N VAL A 112 4.06 -8.83 -7.90
CA VAL A 112 3.96 -7.88 -9.03
C VAL A 112 5.22 -7.04 -9.19
N GLU A 113 5.81 -6.58 -8.09
CA GLU A 113 7.04 -5.76 -8.08
C GLU A 113 8.33 -6.61 -8.12
N GLU A 114 8.21 -7.92 -8.40
CA GLU A 114 9.35 -8.84 -8.54
C GLU A 114 10.31 -8.89 -7.33
N MET A 115 9.78 -8.66 -6.12
CA MET A 115 10.56 -8.64 -4.87
C MET A 115 10.99 -10.04 -4.38
N GLY A 116 10.64 -11.09 -5.13
CA GLY A 116 10.88 -12.49 -4.82
C GLY A 116 9.68 -13.18 -4.16
N HIS A 117 9.70 -14.51 -4.11
CA HIS A 117 8.63 -15.31 -3.51
C HIS A 117 8.65 -15.18 -1.98
N LEU A 118 7.60 -14.61 -1.41
CA LEU A 118 7.37 -14.62 0.03
C LEU A 118 6.75 -15.96 0.44
N SER A 119 7.50 -16.74 1.22
CA SER A 119 6.94 -17.99 1.74
C SER A 119 5.82 -17.71 2.74
N PRO A 120 4.77 -18.55 2.78
CA PRO A 120 3.65 -18.37 3.71
C PRO A 120 4.09 -18.27 5.18
N ASN A 121 5.13 -19.01 5.58
CA ASN A 121 5.68 -18.96 6.92
C ASN A 121 6.28 -17.58 7.28
N LYS A 122 6.91 -16.90 6.30
CA LYS A 122 7.43 -15.53 6.49
C LYS A 122 6.30 -14.51 6.62
N LEU A 123 5.20 -14.68 5.89
CA LEU A 123 4.03 -13.83 6.03
C LEU A 123 3.39 -13.99 7.42
N ILE A 124 3.24 -15.25 7.89
CA ILE A 124 2.69 -15.55 9.22
C ILE A 124 3.60 -15.01 10.34
N SER A 125 4.93 -15.16 10.20
CA SER A 125 5.88 -14.63 11.19
C SER A 125 5.85 -13.10 11.25
N ALA A 126 5.80 -12.43 10.09
CA ALA A 126 5.71 -10.97 10.01
C ALA A 126 4.39 -10.44 10.56
N TYR A 127 3.27 -11.13 10.27
CA TYR A 127 1.96 -10.84 10.84
C TYR A 127 1.99 -10.90 12.36
N THR A 128 2.45 -12.04 12.91
CA THR A 128 2.56 -12.27 14.36
C THR A 128 3.47 -11.26 15.05
N ARG A 129 4.57 -10.85 14.40
CA ARG A 129 5.45 -9.81 14.95
C ARG A 129 4.81 -8.43 14.91
N THR A 130 3.97 -8.16 13.93
CA THR A 130 3.29 -6.87 13.78
C THR A 130 2.14 -6.73 14.77
N THR A 131 1.34 -7.78 14.96
CA THR A 131 0.25 -7.78 15.95
C THR A 131 0.76 -7.59 17.38
N LYS A 132 1.92 -8.16 17.73
CA LYS A 132 2.58 -7.93 19.03
C LYS A 132 2.92 -6.47 19.34
N LYS A 133 3.07 -5.61 18.32
CA LYS A 133 3.27 -4.16 18.54
C LYS A 133 1.98 -3.47 19.00
N TRP A 134 0.84 -4.13 18.85
CA TRP A 134 -0.49 -3.64 19.17
C TRP A 134 -1.20 -4.62 20.11
N PRO A 135 -0.82 -4.67 21.40
CA PRO A 135 -1.28 -5.70 22.34
C PRO A 135 -2.80 -5.71 22.55
N VAL A 136 -3.48 -4.57 22.42
CA VAL A 136 -4.94 -4.47 22.45
C VAL A 136 -5.58 -5.21 21.27
N ILE A 137 -4.92 -5.20 20.12
CA ILE A 137 -5.39 -5.86 18.91
C ILE A 137 -5.01 -7.34 18.94
N GLU A 138 -3.85 -7.69 19.51
CA GLU A 138 -3.46 -9.09 19.73
C GLU A 138 -4.51 -9.84 20.57
N SER A 139 -5.03 -9.24 21.64
CA SER A 139 -6.08 -9.85 22.45
C SER A 139 -7.40 -10.00 21.70
N LEU A 140 -7.80 -9.00 20.90
CA LEU A 140 -9.01 -9.06 20.07
C LEU A 140 -8.92 -10.11 18.95
N ILE A 141 -7.75 -10.22 18.31
CA ILE A 141 -7.47 -11.19 17.24
C ILE A 141 -7.37 -12.60 17.84
N ALA A 142 -6.74 -12.77 19.00
CA ALA A 142 -6.62 -14.08 19.65
C ALA A 142 -7.98 -14.70 20.01
N HIS A 143 -9.00 -13.88 20.29
CA HIS A 143 -10.35 -14.36 20.56
C HIS A 143 -11.13 -14.73 19.29
N ASN A 144 -10.83 -14.12 18.14
CA ASN A 144 -11.63 -14.23 16.92
C ASN A 144 -10.95 -14.99 15.77
N HIS A 145 -9.63 -15.10 15.73
CA HIS A 145 -8.88 -15.65 14.61
C HIS A 145 -8.06 -16.89 14.99
N GLN A 146 -8.49 -18.06 14.51
CA GLN A 146 -7.59 -19.20 14.32
C GLN A 146 -6.60 -18.86 13.19
N ILE A 147 -5.41 -18.41 13.60
CA ILE A 147 -4.28 -18.06 12.73
C ILE A 147 -3.85 -19.22 11.80
N ASN A 148 -4.30 -20.45 12.08
CA ASN A 148 -3.97 -21.66 11.30
C ASN A 148 -4.70 -21.77 9.94
N SER A 149 -5.68 -20.92 9.63
CA SER A 149 -6.47 -20.97 8.37
C SER A 149 -6.01 -20.00 7.26
N HIS A 150 -4.92 -19.25 7.46
CA HIS A 150 -4.48 -18.20 6.54
C HIS A 150 -3.94 -18.70 5.19
N GLN A 151 -3.49 -19.96 5.09
CA GLN A 151 -2.95 -20.46 3.82
C GLN A 151 -4.05 -20.79 2.79
N ILE A 152 -5.15 -21.42 3.23
CA ILE A 152 -6.28 -21.78 2.36
C ILE A 152 -7.09 -20.52 2.03
N LYS A 153 -7.41 -19.70 3.03
CA LYS A 153 -8.16 -18.45 2.84
C LYS A 153 -7.36 -17.34 2.16
N GLY A 154 -6.03 -17.35 2.28
CA GLY A 154 -5.16 -16.37 1.63
C GLY A 154 -5.20 -16.49 0.11
N SER A 155 -5.25 -17.71 -0.42
CA SER A 155 -5.34 -17.95 -1.87
C SER A 155 -6.69 -17.53 -2.44
N GLU A 156 -7.77 -17.77 -1.72
CA GLU A 156 -9.13 -17.32 -2.09
C GLU A 156 -9.23 -15.78 -2.05
N ALA A 157 -8.69 -15.16 -0.98
CA ALA A 157 -8.64 -13.71 -0.87
C ALA A 157 -7.75 -13.07 -1.96
N GLU A 158 -6.67 -13.73 -2.37
CA GLU A 158 -5.82 -13.28 -3.47
C GLU A 158 -6.59 -13.28 -4.79
N PHE A 159 -7.32 -14.36 -5.08
CA PHE A 159 -8.17 -14.43 -6.27
C PHE A 159 -9.22 -13.33 -6.27
N CYS A 160 -9.93 -13.15 -5.15
CA CYS A 160 -10.94 -12.10 -5.00
C CYS A 160 -10.32 -10.69 -5.16
N LEU A 161 -9.14 -10.45 -4.60
CA LEU A 161 -8.46 -9.16 -4.75
C LEU A 161 -8.11 -8.88 -6.21
N VAL A 162 -7.55 -9.85 -6.93
CA VAL A 162 -7.18 -9.69 -8.35
C VAL A 162 -8.42 -9.43 -9.22
N GLU A 163 -9.51 -10.15 -8.96
CA GLU A 163 -10.79 -9.97 -9.63
C GLU A 163 -11.38 -8.57 -9.37
N MET A 164 -11.39 -8.12 -8.11
CA MET A 164 -11.89 -6.77 -7.78
C MET A 164 -11.03 -5.65 -8.34
N LEU A 165 -9.73 -5.90 -8.53
CA LEU A 165 -8.82 -4.99 -9.19
C LEU A 165 -8.93 -5.02 -10.72
N ASP A 166 -9.82 -5.84 -11.31
CA ASP A 166 -9.94 -6.01 -12.77
C ASP A 166 -8.58 -6.30 -13.42
N CYS A 167 -7.76 -7.12 -12.76
CA CYS A 167 -6.37 -7.41 -13.15
C CYS A 167 -5.46 -6.17 -13.32
N SER A 168 -5.85 -5.00 -12.80
CA SER A 168 -5.07 -3.76 -12.87
C SER A 168 -4.01 -3.70 -11.78
N LEU A 169 -2.97 -4.52 -11.95
CA LEU A 169 -1.91 -4.70 -10.96
C LEU A 169 -0.82 -3.62 -11.05
N ILE A 170 -0.61 -2.99 -12.20
CA ILE A 170 0.45 -1.99 -12.33
C ILE A 170 0.04 -0.67 -11.67
N VAL A 171 0.75 -0.28 -10.61
CA VAL A 171 0.58 0.99 -9.90
C VAL A 171 1.70 1.94 -10.30
N TYR A 172 1.35 3.21 -10.52
CA TYR A 172 2.31 4.26 -10.82
C TYR A 172 2.55 5.07 -9.55
N HIS A 173 3.80 5.24 -9.18
CA HIS A 173 4.19 5.92 -7.94
C HIS A 173 4.80 7.31 -8.21
N PRO A 174 4.66 8.25 -7.25
CA PRO A 174 5.21 9.60 -7.35
C PRO A 174 6.74 9.63 -7.38
N TYR A 175 7.42 8.60 -6.88
CA TYR A 175 8.87 8.55 -6.73
C TYR A 175 9.64 8.80 -8.04
N ARG A 176 9.13 8.27 -9.17
CA ARG A 176 9.76 8.47 -10.48
C ARG A 176 9.71 9.94 -10.91
N SER A 177 8.56 10.58 -10.73
CA SER A 177 8.37 12.01 -11.01
C SER A 177 9.25 12.87 -10.09
N LEU A 178 9.32 12.51 -8.80
CA LEU A 178 10.17 13.19 -7.83
C LEU A 178 11.66 13.16 -8.23
N HIS A 179 12.15 12.02 -8.74
CA HIS A 179 13.51 11.93 -9.28
C HIS A 179 13.75 12.82 -10.50
N GLN A 180 12.75 12.98 -11.38
CA GLN A 180 12.84 13.89 -12.52
C GLN A 180 12.90 15.34 -12.03
N PHE A 181 12.00 15.74 -11.13
CA PHE A 181 12.00 17.08 -10.54
C PHE A 181 13.31 17.39 -9.80
N ARG A 182 13.90 16.41 -9.11
CA ARG A 182 15.24 16.56 -8.50
C ARG A 182 16.29 16.95 -9.52
N ASN A 183 16.32 16.27 -10.67
CA ASN A 183 17.31 16.53 -11.71
C ASN A 183 17.09 17.90 -12.34
N ASP A 184 15.84 18.28 -12.58
CA ASP A 184 15.48 19.59 -13.12
C ASP A 184 15.87 20.71 -12.13
N MET A 185 15.56 20.57 -10.84
CA MET A 185 15.95 21.53 -9.81
C MET A 185 17.47 21.68 -9.66
N LYS A 186 18.22 20.57 -9.81
CA LYS A 186 19.70 20.61 -9.86
C LYS A 186 20.20 21.37 -11.07
N SER A 187 19.56 21.21 -12.23
CA SER A 187 19.92 21.96 -13.45
C SER A 187 19.67 23.48 -13.28
N CYS A 188 18.64 23.87 -12.53
CA CYS A 188 18.32 25.26 -12.20
C CYS A 188 19.19 25.84 -11.06
N SER A 189 20.19 25.12 -10.55
CA SER A 189 21.10 25.57 -9.49
C SER A 189 20.41 25.98 -8.18
N ILE A 190 19.28 25.34 -7.84
CA ILE A 190 18.60 25.53 -6.55
C ILE A 190 19.47 24.94 -5.44
N GLN A 191 19.58 25.61 -4.29
CA GLN A 191 20.31 25.09 -3.13
C GLN A 191 19.43 24.12 -2.31
N ASN A 192 20.04 23.20 -1.55
CA ASN A 192 19.34 22.25 -0.66
C ASN A 192 18.39 21.23 -1.35
N VAL A 193 18.54 20.97 -2.65
CA VAL A 193 17.68 20.04 -3.40
C VAL A 193 17.66 18.64 -2.77
N ASP A 194 18.79 18.16 -2.27
CA ASP A 194 18.87 16.81 -1.71
C ASP A 194 18.09 16.66 -0.40
N GLN A 195 18.10 17.68 0.46
CA GLN A 195 17.27 17.70 1.68
C GLN A 195 15.79 17.77 1.33
N LEU A 196 15.43 18.68 0.41
CA LEU A 196 14.05 18.83 -0.07
C LEU A 196 13.51 17.54 -0.68
N CYS A 197 14.33 16.82 -1.46
CA CYS A 197 13.93 15.54 -2.04
C CYS A 197 13.71 14.46 -0.99
N GLN A 198 14.49 14.43 0.10
CA GLN A 198 14.27 13.49 1.20
C GLN A 198 12.96 13.78 1.94
N ASP A 199 12.64 15.05 2.19
CA ASP A 199 11.40 15.43 2.84
C ASP A 199 10.19 15.18 1.92
N ALA A 200 10.30 15.54 0.64
CA ALA A 200 9.28 15.24 -0.36
C ALA A 200 9.04 13.73 -0.54
N TRP A 201 10.08 12.91 -0.43
CA TRP A 201 9.93 11.45 -0.44
C TRP A 201 9.06 10.95 0.72
N ARG A 202 9.24 11.51 1.92
CA ARG A 202 8.42 11.16 3.10
C ARG A 202 6.97 11.56 2.89
N VAL A 203 6.73 12.79 2.42
CA VAL A 203 5.38 13.28 2.10
C VAL A 203 4.72 12.42 1.01
N CYS A 204 5.46 12.03 -0.03
CA CYS A 204 4.95 11.11 -1.05
C CYS A 204 4.51 9.77 -0.46
N ASN A 205 5.28 9.19 0.47
CA ASN A 205 4.89 7.93 1.13
C ASN A 205 3.58 8.09 1.90
N ASP A 206 3.41 9.21 2.61
CA ASP A 206 2.19 9.48 3.38
C ASP A 206 1.00 9.76 2.45
N GLY A 207 1.23 10.45 1.34
CA GLY A 207 0.25 10.65 0.27
C GLY A 207 -0.25 9.32 -0.31
N MET A 208 0.67 8.38 -0.59
CA MET A 208 0.34 7.03 -1.08
C MET A 208 -0.44 6.17 -0.08
N ARG A 209 -0.43 6.51 1.21
CA ARG A 209 -1.24 5.86 2.26
C ARG A 209 -2.62 6.51 2.42
N SER A 210 -2.85 7.68 1.82
CA SER A 210 -4.12 8.41 1.92
C SER A 210 -5.01 8.16 0.69
N ASP A 211 -6.21 8.72 0.70
CA ASP A 211 -7.10 8.71 -0.48
C ASP A 211 -6.51 9.50 -1.65
N ALA A 212 -5.46 10.31 -1.45
CA ALA A 212 -4.80 11.02 -2.54
C ALA A 212 -4.31 10.09 -3.65
N ALA A 213 -3.92 8.85 -3.31
CA ALA A 213 -3.50 7.84 -4.29
C ALA A 213 -4.62 7.38 -5.24
N LEU A 214 -5.88 7.58 -4.86
CA LEU A 214 -7.06 7.26 -5.69
C LEU A 214 -7.62 8.50 -6.40
N LEU A 215 -7.35 9.71 -5.89
CA LEU A 215 -7.95 10.95 -6.37
C LEU A 215 -7.04 11.72 -7.33
N TYR A 216 -5.72 11.58 -7.21
CA TYR A 216 -4.76 12.42 -7.91
C TYR A 216 -3.73 11.60 -8.68
N HIS A 217 -3.23 12.18 -9.76
CA HIS A 217 -2.16 11.57 -10.54
C HIS A 217 -0.83 11.55 -9.75
N PRO A 218 0.03 10.54 -9.96
CA PRO A 218 1.28 10.41 -9.22
C PRO A 218 2.23 11.61 -9.33
N HIS A 219 2.26 12.30 -10.48
CA HIS A 219 3.07 13.51 -10.65
C HIS A 219 2.50 14.72 -9.88
N MET A 220 1.17 14.78 -9.72
CA MET A 220 0.54 15.82 -8.89
C MET A 220 0.83 15.56 -7.40
N ILE A 221 0.78 14.30 -6.96
CA ILE A 221 1.16 13.92 -5.59
C ILE A 221 2.62 14.27 -5.31
N ALA A 222 3.52 14.09 -6.28
CA ALA A 222 4.94 14.43 -6.13
C ALA A 222 5.21 15.94 -5.99
N ILE A 223 4.33 16.80 -6.53
CA ILE A 223 4.39 18.26 -6.38
C ILE A 223 3.61 18.74 -5.15
N GLY A 224 2.58 17.99 -4.77
CA GLY A 224 1.65 18.31 -3.70
C GLY A 224 2.34 18.49 -2.34
N LYS A 225 1.76 19.39 -1.53
CA LYS A 225 2.20 19.72 -0.19
C LYS A 225 1.07 19.48 0.79
#